data_AF-A0A2T0MNJ7-F1
#
_entry.id   AF-A0A2T0MNJ7-F1
#
_cell.length_a   1.000
_cell.length_b   1.000
_cell.length_c   1.000
_cell.angle_alpha   90.00
_cell.angle_beta   90.00
_cell.angle_gamma   90.00
#
_symmetry.space_group_name_H-M   'P 1'
#
loop_
_entity.id
_entity.type
_entity.pdbx_description
1 polymer ?
#
loop_
_entity_poly.entity_id
_entity_poly.type
_entity_poly.pdbx_seq_one_letter_code
_entity_poly.pdbx_strand_id
1 'polypeptide(L)' 'MNDLSHAARGVDWLITDFVSTVPGVAHAVVVSSDGLPLAASAGFPA' A
#
# COMPACT_ATOMS: atom_id res chain seq x y z
N MET A 1 0.08 -0.25 -20.78
CA MET A 1 0.01 0.14 -19.35
C MET A 1 -1.36 -0.23 -18.86
N ASN A 2 -1.50 -1.23 -17.98
CA ASN A 2 -2.79 -1.54 -17.37
C ASN A 2 -3.05 -0.48 -16.31
N ASP A 3 -3.95 0.45 -16.60
CA ASP A 3 -4.23 1.56 -15.71
C ASP A 3 -4.97 1.05 -14.46
N LEU A 4 -4.60 1.58 -13.29
CA LEU A 4 -5.23 1.18 -12.03
C LEU A 4 -6.73 1.51 -12.08
N SER A 5 -7.55 0.61 -11.54
CA SER A 5 -8.97 0.91 -11.33
C SER A 5 -9.10 2.12 -10.40
N HIS A 6 -10.16 2.91 -10.57
CA HIS A 6 -10.35 4.12 -9.78
C HIS A 6 -10.43 3.86 -8.26
N ALA A 7 -10.84 2.65 -7.87
CA ALA A 7 -10.88 2.20 -6.48
C ALA A 7 -9.50 1.80 -5.94
N ALA A 8 -8.57 1.37 -6.80
CA ALA A 8 -7.20 1.02 -6.42
C ALA A 8 -6.29 2.26 -6.30
N ARG A 9 -6.73 3.41 -6.80
CA ARG A 9 -6.01 4.69 -6.66
C ARG A 9 -6.25 5.25 -5.25
N GLY A 10 -5.18 5.39 -4.45
CA GLY A 10 -5.23 6.05 -3.14
C GLY A 10 -5.67 5.15 -1.98
N VAL A 11 -5.23 3.90 -1.97
CA VAL A 11 -5.47 2.96 -0.84
C VAL A 11 -4.40 3.03 0.25
N ASP A 12 -3.52 4.04 0.24
CA ASP A 12 -2.49 4.25 1.27
C ASP A 12 -3.08 4.33 2.68
N TRP A 13 -4.29 4.89 2.82
CA TRP A 13 -5.01 4.94 4.09
C TRP A 13 -5.31 3.54 4.64
N LEU A 14 -5.71 2.60 3.78
CA LEU A 14 -6.10 1.25 4.17
C LEU A 14 -4.89 0.45 4.67
N ILE A 15 -3.76 0.59 3.97
CA ILE A 15 -2.54 -0.11 4.33
C ILE A 15 -1.91 0.52 5.59
N THR A 16 -2.03 1.84 5.74
CA THR A 16 -1.60 2.53 6.96
C THR A 16 -2.43 2.12 8.19
N ASP A 17 -3.75 1.98 8.04
CA ASP A 17 -4.63 1.48 9.10
C ASP A 17 -4.31 0.04 9.48
N PHE A 18 -4.03 -0.82 8.49
CA PHE A 18 -3.57 -2.20 8.72
C PHE A 18 -2.29 -2.25 9.57
N VAL A 19 -1.27 -1.46 9.21
CA VAL A 19 -0.02 -1.39 9.99
C VAL A 19 -0.28 -0.88 11.41
N SER A 20 -1.20 0.07 11.58
CA SER A 20 -1.49 0.68 12.88
C SER A 20 -2.29 -0.22 13.81
N THR A 21 -3.04 -1.18 13.28
CA THR A 21 -3.98 -2.03 14.04
C THR A 21 -3.50 -3.46 14.23
N VAL A 22 -2.50 -3.93 13.47
CA VAL A 22 -1.98 -5.30 13.55
C VAL A 22 -0.64 -5.34 14.30
N PRO A 23 -0.60 -5.90 15.53
CA PRO A 23 0.62 -5.98 16.31
C PRO A 23 1.74 -6.74 15.56
N GLY A 24 2.94 -6.16 15.56
CA GLY A 24 4.13 -6.76 14.96
C GLY A 24 4.36 -6.44 13.49
N VAL A 25 3.41 -5.78 12.81
CA VAL A 25 3.64 -5.24 11.46
C VAL A 25 4.33 -3.89 11.57
N ALA A 26 5.54 -3.77 11.01
CA ALA A 26 6.26 -2.49 10.98
C ALA A 26 5.85 -1.61 9.80
N HIS A 27 5.75 -2.20 8.61
CA HIS A 27 5.43 -1.51 7.36
C HIS A 27 4.78 -2.46 6.35
N ALA A 28 4.05 -1.91 5.39
CA ALA A 28 3.45 -2.69 4.30
C ALA A 28 3.42 -1.89 2.98
N VAL A 29 3.49 -2.61 1.86
CA VAL A 29 3.40 -2.08 0.50
C VAL A 29 2.47 -2.95 -0.34
N VAL A 30 1.71 -2.34 -1.24
CA VAL A 30 0.95 -3.05 -2.26
C VAL A 30 1.62 -2.83 -3.60
N VAL A 31 1.83 -3.93 -4.32
CA VAL A 31 2.47 -3.95 -5.64
C VAL A 31 1.51 -4.56 -6.66
N SER A 32 1.57 -4.09 -7.90
CA SER A 32 0.92 -4.76 -9.02
C SER A 32 1.62 -6.09 -9.35
N SER A 33 0.97 -6.90 -10.17
CA SER A 33 1.54 -8.19 -10.63
C SER A 33 2.82 -8.04 -11.45
N ASP A 34 3.09 -6.87 -12.02
CA ASP A 34 4.34 -6.52 -12.71
C ASP A 34 5.41 -5.93 -11.77
N GLY A 35 5.11 -5.81 -10.47
CA GLY A 35 6.06 -5.41 -9.43
C GLY A 35 6.14 -3.91 -9.17
N LEU A 36 5.33 -3.08 -9.83
CA LEU A 36 5.32 -1.65 -9.57
C LEU A 36 4.57 -1.32 -8.26
N PRO A 37 5.10 -0.42 -7.40
CA PRO A 37 4.41 0.03 -6.20
C PRO A 37 3.11 0.77 -6.53
N LEU A 38 2.04 0.46 -5.80
CA LEU A 38 0.73 1.09 -5.96
C LEU A 38 0.32 1.93 -4.74
N ALA A 39 0.75 1.53 -3.54
CA ALA A 39 0.52 2.24 -2.28
C ALA A 39 1.49 1.74 -1.20
N ALA A 40 1.80 2.60 -0.23
CA ALA A 40 2.67 2.27 0.90
C ALA A 40 2.08 2.77 2.21
N SER A 41 2.33 2.04 3.30
CA SER A 41 1.99 2.52 4.64
C SER A 41 2.77 3.79 4.97
N ALA A 42 2.18 4.69 5.77
CA ALA A 42 2.88 5.88 6.26
C ALA A 42 4.23 5.53 6.90
N GLY A 43 5.27 6.32 6.59
CA GLY A 43 6.63 6.11 7.11
C GLY A 43 7.40 4.95 6.48
N PHE A 44 6.90 4.35 5.38
CA PHE A 44 7.66 3.37 4.61
C PHE A 44 8.99 3.98 4.11
N PRO A 45 10.14 3.28 4.26
CA PRO A 45 11.43 3.80 3.82
C PRO A 45 11.46 4.09 2.30
N ALA A 46 12.08 5.20 1.93
CA ALA A 46 12.30 5.59 0.53
C ALA A 46 13.38 4.73 -0.14
#